data_AF-A0A932J9Y8-F1
#
_entry.id   AF-A0A932J9Y8-F1
#
_cell.length_a   1.000
_cell.length_b   1.000
_cell.length_c   1.000
_cell.angle_alpha   90.00
_cell.angle_beta   90.00
_cell.angle_gamma   90.00
#
_symmetry.space_group_name_H-M   'P 1'
#
loop_
_entity.id
_entity.type
_entity.pdbx_description
1 polymer ?
#
loop_
_entity_poly.entity_id
_entity_poly.type
_entity_poly.pdbx_seq_one_letter_code
_entity_poly.pdbx_strand_id
1 'polypeptide(L)'
;METTLADTRRSFAKLAMLVLLAGLVWRIAQVAFGGFSTTATTANPAPVTVKVTSQPTFVRLEWINLCEPTQQGLALYTVGDNPCQPGQTASLAWLQSQLTTKGLLASTEYLEWVDSPADVACRTAVLAGPDGAPAGWVCADWRGMYRVNLNGGDSGQRLQFWSDGNWVQSR
;
A
#
# COMPACT_ATOMS: atom_id res chain seq x y z
N MET A 1 69.82 6.05 6.01
CA MET A 1 68.47 5.99 6.62
C MET A 1 67.45 6.20 5.50
N GLU A 2 67.24 5.20 4.65
CA GLU A 2 66.32 5.27 3.51
C GLU A 2 65.64 3.91 3.32
N THR A 3 64.82 3.50 4.29
CA THR A 3 64.06 2.23 4.20
C THR A 3 62.63 2.34 4.75
N THR A 4 62.13 3.54 5.03
CA THR A 4 60.86 3.73 5.75
C THR A 4 59.67 4.17 4.90
N LEU A 5 59.85 4.50 3.62
CA LEU A 5 58.77 5.05 2.78
C LEU A 5 58.05 3.99 1.91
N ALA A 6 58.73 2.88 1.60
CA ALA A 6 58.14 1.79 0.81
C ALA A 6 57.17 0.92 1.62
N ASP A 7 57.38 0.79 2.94
CA ASP A 7 56.60 -0.11 3.78
C ASP A 7 55.22 0.46 4.14
N THR A 8 55.14 1.79 4.30
CA THR A 8 53.90 2.49 4.63
C THR A 8 52.87 2.38 3.50
N ARG A 9 53.29 2.49 2.22
CA ARG A 9 52.38 2.38 1.06
C ARG A 9 51.79 0.98 0.91
N ARG A 10 52.55 -0.05 1.27
CA ARG A 10 52.11 -1.45 1.23
C ARG A 10 51.08 -1.75 2.32
N SER A 11 51.21 -1.09 3.47
CA SER A 11 50.25 -1.16 4.56
C SER A 11 48.92 -0.49 4.19
N PHE A 12 48.95 0.70 3.58
CA PHE A 12 47.75 1.39 3.12
C PHE A 12 46.98 0.63 2.02
N ALA A 13 47.69 0.00 1.08
CA ALA A 13 47.04 -0.80 0.04
C ALA A 13 46.31 -2.03 0.62
N LYS A 14 46.89 -2.69 1.63
CA LYS A 14 46.24 -3.81 2.34
C LYS A 14 45.00 -3.37 3.12
N LEU A 15 45.07 -2.19 3.75
CA LEU A 15 43.96 -1.63 4.52
C LEU A 15 42.80 -1.21 3.61
N ALA A 16 43.09 -0.56 2.48
CA ALA A 16 42.09 -0.20 1.47
C ALA A 16 41.42 -1.45 0.86
N MET A 17 42.19 -2.50 0.60
CA MET A 17 41.66 -3.77 0.09
C MET A 17 40.78 -4.48 1.12
N LEU A 18 41.14 -4.46 2.41
CA LEU A 18 40.30 -5.00 3.49
C LEU A 18 38.99 -4.23 3.64
N VAL A 19 39.01 -2.90 3.52
CA VAL A 19 37.79 -2.07 3.57
C VAL A 19 36.89 -2.35 2.36
N LEU A 20 37.46 -2.50 1.16
CA LEU A 20 36.69 -2.87 -0.04
C LEU A 20 36.08 -4.27 0.08
N LEU A 21 36.82 -5.24 0.61
CA LEU A 21 36.32 -6.60 0.85
C LEU A 21 35.22 -6.60 1.91
N ALA A 22 35.38 -5.85 3.01
CA ALA A 22 34.35 -5.70 4.03
C ALA A 22 33.09 -5.04 3.48
N GLY A 23 33.23 -4.00 2.65
CA GLY A 23 32.11 -3.34 1.97
C GLY A 23 31.39 -4.26 0.97
N LEU A 24 32.14 -5.06 0.22
CA LEU A 24 31.57 -6.03 -0.73
C LEU A 24 30.82 -7.15 0.01
N VAL A 25 31.40 -7.68 1.08
CA VAL A 25 30.75 -8.70 1.93
C VAL A 25 29.48 -8.12 2.58
N TRP A 26 29.50 -6.86 3.02
CA TRP A 26 28.31 -6.19 3.55
C TRP A 26 27.21 -6.03 2.50
N ARG A 27 27.55 -5.66 1.26
CA ARG A 27 26.57 -5.58 0.16
C ARG A 27 26.00 -6.94 -0.23
N ILE A 28 26.82 -7.97 -0.27
CA ILE A 28 26.37 -9.34 -0.53
C ILE A 28 25.47 -9.83 0.62
N ALA A 29 25.80 -9.50 1.87
CA ALA A 29 24.92 -9.76 3.01
C ALA A 29 23.59 -9.01 2.89
N GLN A 30 23.57 -7.76 2.42
CA GLN A 30 22.30 -7.06 2.15
C GLN A 30 21.48 -7.73 1.03
N VAL A 31 22.11 -8.34 0.02
CA VAL A 31 21.40 -9.06 -1.05
C VAL A 31 20.93 -10.46 -0.57
N ALA A 32 21.74 -11.15 0.24
CA ALA A 32 21.44 -12.49 0.74
C ALA A 32 20.48 -12.49 1.96
N PHE A 33 20.53 -11.45 2.80
CA PHE A 33 19.68 -11.27 3.97
C PHE A 33 18.60 -10.19 3.78
N GLY A 34 18.65 -9.37 2.72
CA GLY A 34 17.52 -8.53 2.29
C GLY A 34 16.35 -9.33 1.71
N GLY A 35 16.54 -10.64 1.54
CA GLY A 35 15.47 -11.61 1.34
C GLY A 35 14.63 -11.88 2.59
N PHE A 36 15.03 -11.39 3.78
CA PHE A 36 14.11 -11.19 4.89
C PHE A 36 13.33 -9.89 4.67
N SER A 37 12.64 -9.82 3.52
CA SER A 37 11.29 -9.28 3.60
C SER A 37 10.62 -10.12 4.66
N THR A 38 10.17 -9.49 5.73
CA THR A 38 9.11 -10.05 6.54
C THR A 38 8.15 -10.70 5.55
N THR A 39 8.06 -12.02 5.57
CA THR A 39 6.93 -12.71 5.01
C THR A 39 5.78 -12.20 5.85
N ALA A 40 5.28 -11.00 5.53
CA ALA A 40 3.93 -10.62 5.80
C ALA A 40 3.18 -11.83 5.31
N THR A 41 2.69 -12.60 6.26
CA THR A 41 1.88 -13.76 5.99
C THR A 41 0.87 -13.20 5.00
N THR A 42 0.94 -13.63 3.74
CA THR A 42 -0.17 -13.50 2.82
C THR A 42 -1.22 -14.43 3.38
N ALA A 43 -1.79 -14.04 4.52
CA ALA A 43 -3.15 -14.34 4.85
C ALA A 43 -3.88 -13.79 3.66
N ASN A 44 -4.27 -14.71 2.76
CA ASN A 44 -5.25 -14.45 1.74
C ASN A 44 -6.31 -13.55 2.39
N PRO A 45 -6.49 -12.30 1.94
CA PRO A 45 -7.44 -11.41 2.58
C PRO A 45 -8.76 -12.15 2.63
N ALA A 46 -9.29 -12.37 3.85
CA ALA A 46 -10.50 -13.15 4.02
C ALA A 46 -11.55 -12.63 3.02
N PRO A 47 -12.07 -13.48 2.11
CA PRO A 47 -13.00 -13.02 1.11
C PRO A 47 -14.18 -12.36 1.81
N VAL A 48 -14.47 -11.12 1.42
CA VAL A 48 -15.68 -10.43 1.86
C VAL A 48 -16.87 -11.25 1.34
N THR A 49 -17.54 -11.96 2.24
CA THR A 49 -18.67 -12.84 1.87
C THR A 49 -19.91 -11.99 1.72
N VAL A 50 -20.16 -11.47 0.53
CA VAL A 50 -21.35 -10.64 0.31
C VAL A 50 -22.58 -11.51 0.09
N LYS A 51 -23.66 -11.24 0.82
CA LYS A 51 -24.92 -11.97 0.67
C LYS A 51 -25.59 -11.54 -0.63
N VAL A 52 -25.69 -12.47 -1.59
CA VAL A 52 -26.35 -12.22 -2.89
C VAL A 52 -27.84 -11.93 -2.66
N THR A 53 -28.23 -10.67 -2.83
CA THR A 53 -29.63 -10.24 -2.96
C THR A 53 -30.07 -10.40 -4.42
N SER A 54 -31.36 -10.63 -4.66
CA SER A 54 -31.90 -10.87 -6.03
C SER A 54 -31.71 -9.69 -6.99
N GLN A 55 -31.37 -8.50 -6.47
CA GLN A 55 -30.84 -7.37 -7.22
C GLN A 55 -29.56 -6.87 -6.52
N PRO A 56 -28.44 -6.67 -7.26
CA PRO A 56 -27.27 -5.99 -6.73
C PRO A 56 -27.64 -4.57 -6.29
N THR A 57 -27.25 -4.21 -5.08
CA THR A 57 -27.43 -2.85 -4.54
C THR A 57 -26.07 -2.21 -4.35
N PHE A 58 -26.03 -0.88 -4.49
CA PHE A 58 -24.84 -0.10 -4.17
C PHE A 58 -24.43 -0.31 -2.70
N VAL A 59 -23.13 -0.56 -2.47
CA VAL A 59 -22.52 -0.62 -1.15
C VAL A 59 -21.80 0.69 -0.91
N ARG A 60 -22.20 1.40 0.14
CA ARG A 60 -21.53 2.63 0.55
C ARG A 60 -20.20 2.28 1.19
N LEU A 61 -19.14 2.92 0.70
CA LEU A 61 -17.77 2.69 1.15
C LEU A 61 -17.32 3.86 2.02
N GLU A 62 -16.70 3.53 3.14
CA GLU A 62 -16.23 4.55 4.07
C GLU A 62 -15.00 4.07 4.82
N TRP A 63 -14.11 4.98 5.22
CA TRP A 63 -12.96 4.59 6.01
C TRP A 63 -13.39 4.28 7.44
N ILE A 64 -13.07 3.08 7.93
CA ILE A 64 -13.55 2.60 9.24
C ILE A 64 -13.10 3.51 10.39
N ASN A 65 -11.97 4.18 10.22
CA ASN A 65 -11.38 5.05 11.24
C ASN A 65 -12.17 6.34 11.50
N LEU A 66 -13.11 6.70 10.63
CA LEU A 66 -14.05 7.80 10.89
C LEU A 66 -14.98 7.47 12.07
N CYS A 67 -15.23 6.18 12.28
CA CYS A 67 -16.07 5.66 13.35
C CYS A 67 -15.23 5.06 14.49
N GLU A 68 -14.14 4.39 14.16
CA GLU A 68 -13.26 3.71 15.11
C GLU A 68 -11.79 4.12 14.91
N PRO A 69 -11.31 5.18 15.57
CA PRO A 69 -10.02 5.82 15.26
C PRO A 69 -8.79 4.90 15.31
N THR A 70 -8.88 3.76 15.98
CA THR A 70 -7.80 2.77 16.10
C THR A 70 -7.82 1.70 15.02
N GLN A 71 -8.88 1.64 14.20
CA GLN A 71 -9.01 0.67 13.12
C GLN A 71 -8.55 1.24 11.78
N GLN A 72 -8.05 0.37 10.92
CA GLN A 72 -7.64 0.69 9.55
C GLN A 72 -8.40 -0.18 8.56
N GLY A 73 -8.73 0.39 7.41
CA GLY A 73 -9.45 -0.30 6.34
C GLY A 73 -10.75 0.38 5.94
N LEU A 74 -11.59 -0.39 5.27
CA LEU A 74 -12.79 0.11 4.60
C LEU A 74 -14.04 -0.56 5.19
N ALA A 75 -14.96 0.26 5.69
CA ALA A 75 -16.31 -0.12 6.08
C ALA A 75 -17.19 -0.23 4.83
N LEU A 76 -17.97 -1.31 4.77
CA LEU A 76 -18.90 -1.63 3.67
C LEU A 76 -20.32 -1.60 4.23
N TYR A 77 -21.07 -0.56 3.87
CA TYR A 77 -22.43 -0.33 4.35
C TYR A 77 -23.46 -0.74 3.29
N THR A 78 -24.42 -1.57 3.70
CA THR A 78 -25.63 -1.90 2.94
C THR A 78 -26.81 -1.03 3.38
N VAL A 79 -27.93 -1.10 2.67
CA VAL A 79 -29.13 -0.26 2.89
C VAL A 79 -29.72 -0.39 4.30
N GLY A 80 -29.45 -1.50 5.01
CA GLY A 80 -29.93 -1.73 6.38
C GLY A 80 -28.95 -1.35 7.49
N ASP A 81 -27.74 -0.92 7.15
CA ASP A 81 -26.69 -0.68 8.14
C ASP A 81 -26.84 0.71 8.78
N ASN A 82 -26.66 0.77 10.09
CA ASN A 82 -26.63 2.05 10.81
C ASN A 82 -25.26 2.73 10.60
N PRO A 83 -25.20 4.08 10.73
CA PRO A 83 -23.92 4.79 10.77
C PRO A 83 -22.97 4.17 11.81
N CYS A 84 -21.71 3.95 11.42
CA CYS A 84 -20.70 3.31 12.27
C CYS A 84 -20.98 1.87 12.71
N GLN A 85 -21.91 1.18 12.06
CA GLN A 85 -22.17 -0.24 12.23
C GLN A 85 -22.22 -0.93 10.86
N PRO A 86 -21.08 -0.99 10.13
CA PRO A 86 -21.08 -1.61 8.82
C PRO A 86 -21.34 -3.10 8.94
N GLY A 87 -22.08 -3.67 7.99
CA GLY A 87 -22.27 -5.11 7.93
C GLY A 87 -20.95 -5.87 7.71
N GLN A 88 -19.96 -5.20 7.08
CA GLN A 88 -18.65 -5.78 6.78
C GLN A 88 -17.52 -4.75 6.83
N THR A 89 -16.31 -5.22 7.10
CA THR A 89 -15.08 -4.45 6.94
C THR A 89 -14.10 -5.17 6.01
N ALA A 90 -13.32 -4.39 5.29
CA ALA A 90 -12.28 -4.85 4.39
C ALA A 90 -10.92 -4.34 4.82
N SER A 91 -9.92 -5.22 4.79
CA SER A 91 -8.54 -4.85 5.07
C SER A 91 -7.92 -4.05 3.92
N LEU A 92 -6.84 -3.32 4.22
CA LEU A 92 -6.08 -2.59 3.20
C LEU A 92 -5.51 -3.53 2.13
N ALA A 93 -5.07 -4.74 2.52
CA ALA A 93 -4.56 -5.76 1.60
C ALA A 93 -5.64 -6.28 0.64
N TRP A 94 -6.86 -6.52 1.15
CA TRP A 94 -7.99 -6.85 0.29
C TRP A 94 -8.26 -5.75 -0.72
N LEU A 95 -8.31 -4.51 -0.23
CA LEU A 95 -8.60 -3.33 -1.06
C LEU A 95 -7.55 -3.18 -2.15
N GLN A 96 -6.26 -3.28 -1.82
CA GLN A 96 -5.18 -3.21 -2.80
C GLN A 96 -5.37 -4.26 -3.91
N SER A 97 -5.64 -5.52 -3.56
CA SER A 97 -5.88 -6.60 -4.53
C SER A 97 -7.04 -6.26 -5.49
N GLN A 98 -8.15 -5.72 -4.96
CA GLN A 98 -9.28 -5.31 -5.77
C GLN A 98 -8.93 -4.14 -6.70
N LEU A 99 -8.30 -3.10 -6.19
CA LEU A 99 -7.99 -1.90 -6.97
C LEU A 99 -6.93 -2.15 -8.05
N THR A 100 -5.95 -3.02 -7.79
CA THR A 100 -5.00 -3.48 -8.82
C THR A 100 -5.72 -4.26 -9.92
N THR A 101 -6.62 -5.17 -9.54
CA THR A 101 -7.43 -5.94 -10.51
C THR A 101 -8.31 -5.04 -11.38
N LYS A 102 -8.78 -3.91 -10.83
CA LYS A 102 -9.62 -2.94 -11.55
C LYS A 102 -8.84 -1.83 -12.25
N GLY A 103 -7.51 -1.89 -12.21
CA GLY A 103 -6.64 -0.93 -12.89
C GLY A 103 -6.59 0.46 -12.27
N LEU A 104 -7.15 0.66 -11.06
CA LEU A 104 -7.02 1.92 -10.32
C LEU A 104 -5.62 2.05 -9.70
N LEU A 105 -4.99 0.91 -9.38
CA LEU A 105 -3.60 0.79 -8.97
C LEU A 105 -2.81 0.01 -10.03
N ALA A 106 -1.58 0.43 -10.30
CA ALA A 106 -0.64 -0.37 -11.07
C ALA A 106 -0.16 -1.58 -10.24
N SER A 107 0.34 -2.62 -10.92
CA SER A 107 0.82 -3.84 -10.25
C SER A 107 2.08 -3.62 -9.40
N THR A 108 2.80 -2.52 -9.63
CA THR A 108 3.99 -2.11 -8.88
C THR A 108 3.69 -1.12 -7.76
N GLU A 109 2.41 -0.82 -7.54
CA GLU A 109 1.96 0.10 -6.50
C GLU A 109 1.37 -0.66 -5.33
N TYR A 110 1.45 -0.04 -4.15
CA TYR A 110 0.84 -0.55 -2.93
C TYR A 110 0.20 0.58 -2.14
N LEU A 111 -0.71 0.20 -1.25
CA LEU A 111 -1.40 1.13 -0.38
C LEU A 111 -0.72 1.18 0.97
N GLU A 112 -0.55 2.38 1.49
CA GLU A 112 -0.15 2.62 2.87
C GLU A 112 -1.20 3.49 3.57
N TRP A 113 -1.46 3.18 4.83
CA TRP A 113 -2.41 3.94 5.64
C TRP A 113 -1.85 5.31 6.04
N VAL A 114 -2.70 6.33 6.06
CA VAL A 114 -2.35 7.69 6.47
C VAL A 114 -3.22 8.11 7.66
N ASP A 115 -2.60 8.26 8.83
CA ASP A 115 -3.31 8.60 10.06
C ASP A 115 -3.91 10.01 10.03
N SER A 116 -3.19 10.96 9.41
CA SER A 116 -3.56 12.38 9.35
C SER A 116 -3.54 12.89 7.90
N PRO A 117 -4.49 12.48 7.04
CA PRO A 117 -4.52 12.94 5.66
C PRO A 117 -4.97 14.41 5.58
N ALA A 118 -4.55 15.10 4.54
CA ALA A 118 -5.02 16.46 4.25
C ALA A 118 -6.52 16.50 3.92
N ASP A 119 -7.05 15.42 3.36
CA ASP A 119 -8.47 15.22 3.08
C ASP A 119 -8.95 13.93 3.76
N VAL A 120 -10.02 14.02 4.53
CA VAL A 120 -10.63 12.87 5.23
C VAL A 120 -11.14 11.79 4.27
N ALA A 121 -11.43 12.16 3.02
CA ALA A 121 -11.79 11.21 1.98
C ALA A 121 -10.60 10.36 1.54
N CYS A 122 -9.36 10.80 1.75
CA CYS A 122 -8.14 10.20 1.20
C CYS A 122 -7.23 9.61 2.28
N ARG A 123 -7.63 8.48 2.87
CA ARG A 123 -6.94 7.86 4.03
C ARG A 123 -5.80 6.93 3.66
N THR A 124 -5.55 6.71 2.38
CA THR A 124 -4.50 5.78 1.93
C THR A 124 -3.62 6.45 0.89
N ALA A 125 -2.31 6.45 1.14
CA ALA A 125 -1.31 6.85 0.17
C ALA A 125 -1.10 5.71 -0.83
N VAL A 126 -0.86 6.07 -2.09
CA VAL A 126 -0.38 5.15 -3.13
C VAL A 126 1.11 5.34 -3.23
N LEU A 127 1.87 4.28 -3.01
CA LEU A 127 3.32 4.27 -3.16
C LEU A 127 3.71 3.39 -4.34
N ALA A 128 4.73 3.81 -5.09
CA ALA A 128 5.19 3.16 -6.30
C ALA A 128 6.61 2.60 -6.14
N GLY A 129 6.80 1.37 -6.62
CA GLY A 129 8.10 0.71 -6.67
C GLY A 129 8.64 0.33 -5.30
N PRO A 130 9.85 -0.28 -5.27
CA PRO A 130 10.47 -0.76 -4.04
C PRO A 130 10.92 0.38 -3.11
N ASP A 131 11.16 1.56 -3.66
CA ASP A 131 11.63 2.74 -2.91
C ASP A 131 10.49 3.48 -2.20
N GLY A 132 9.24 3.06 -2.40
CA GLY A 132 8.07 3.66 -1.77
C GLY A 132 7.81 5.10 -2.22
N ALA A 133 8.13 5.43 -3.48
CA ALA A 133 7.93 6.79 -3.98
C ALA A 133 6.44 7.13 -3.99
N PRO A 134 6.01 8.30 -3.46
CA PRO A 134 4.61 8.66 -3.43
C PRO A 134 4.08 8.84 -4.86
N ALA A 135 2.92 8.27 -5.15
CA ALA A 135 2.28 8.28 -6.47
C ALA A 135 0.84 8.82 -6.45
N GLY A 136 0.33 9.18 -5.27
CA GLY A 136 -0.98 9.77 -5.09
C GLY A 136 -1.68 9.26 -3.85
N TRP A 137 -3.01 9.35 -3.85
CA TRP A 137 -3.87 8.87 -2.78
C TRP A 137 -5.08 8.16 -3.36
N VAL A 138 -5.56 7.16 -2.62
CA VAL A 138 -6.87 6.56 -2.85
C VAL A 138 -7.85 7.16 -1.88
N CYS A 139 -8.99 7.58 -2.43
CA CYS A 139 -10.05 8.26 -1.71
C CYS A 139 -11.37 7.51 -1.85
N ALA A 140 -12.28 7.73 -0.90
CA ALA A 140 -13.61 7.15 -0.87
C ALA A 140 -14.62 8.20 -0.41
N ASP A 141 -15.74 8.29 -1.13
CA ASP A 141 -16.90 9.07 -0.73
C ASP A 141 -18.20 8.34 -1.12
N TRP A 142 -19.34 8.99 -0.93
CA TRP A 142 -20.67 8.43 -1.21
C TRP A 142 -20.90 8.00 -2.68
N ARG A 143 -20.11 8.48 -3.64
CA ARG A 143 -20.18 8.09 -5.07
C ARG A 143 -19.27 6.92 -5.41
N GLY A 144 -18.40 6.49 -4.49
CA GLY A 144 -17.47 5.39 -4.66
C GLY A 144 -16.02 5.77 -4.39
N MET A 145 -15.11 4.91 -4.81
CA MET A 145 -13.66 5.08 -4.66
C MET A 145 -13.02 5.65 -5.91
N TYR A 146 -12.00 6.47 -5.73
CA TYR A 146 -11.28 7.12 -6.81
C TYR A 146 -9.83 7.36 -6.40
N ARG A 147 -9.01 7.72 -7.37
CA ARG A 147 -7.59 8.01 -7.15
C ARG A 147 -7.33 9.47 -7.47
N VAL A 148 -6.53 10.11 -6.63
CA VAL A 148 -5.98 11.44 -6.88
C VAL A 148 -4.46 11.34 -7.04
N ASN A 149 -3.89 12.07 -7.99
CA ASN A 149 -2.45 12.17 -8.18
C ASN A 149 -1.82 13.14 -7.17
N LEU A 150 -0.49 13.25 -7.15
CA LEU A 150 0.25 14.13 -6.23
C LEU A 150 -0.14 15.62 -6.31
N ASN A 151 -0.68 16.06 -7.44
CA ASN A 151 -1.11 17.44 -7.67
C ASN A 151 -2.58 17.66 -7.26
N GLY A 152 -3.25 16.65 -6.69
CA GLY A 152 -4.67 16.68 -6.35
C GLY A 152 -5.61 16.47 -7.53
N GLY A 153 -5.10 16.12 -8.72
CA GLY A 153 -5.92 15.80 -9.88
C GLY A 153 -6.54 14.41 -9.76
N ASP A 154 -7.86 14.32 -9.91
CA ASP A 154 -8.60 13.04 -9.98
C ASP A 154 -8.21 12.26 -11.26
N SER A 155 -8.05 10.94 -11.14
CA SER A 155 -7.78 10.04 -12.27
C SER A 155 -8.90 10.00 -13.31
N GLY A 156 -10.09 10.52 -12.97
CA GLY A 156 -11.30 10.43 -13.80
C GLY A 156 -11.92 9.04 -13.79
N GLN A 157 -11.35 8.11 -13.01
CA GLN A 157 -11.89 6.78 -12.80
C GLN A 157 -12.46 6.68 -11.39
N ARG A 158 -13.75 6.39 -11.31
CA ARG A 158 -14.45 6.16 -10.05
C ARG A 158 -15.10 4.80 -10.05
N LEU A 159 -14.86 4.03 -8.99
CA LEU A 159 -15.28 2.65 -8.83
C LEU A 159 -16.33 2.56 -7.72
N GLN A 160 -17.47 1.98 -8.04
CA GLN A 160 -18.53 1.65 -7.10
C GLN A 160 -18.49 0.17 -6.78
N PHE A 161 -18.64 -0.18 -5.49
CA PHE A 161 -18.75 -1.57 -5.06
C PHE A 161 -20.21 -1.95 -4.88
N TRP A 162 -20.57 -3.15 -5.33
CA TRP A 162 -21.94 -3.65 -5.35
C TRP A 162 -22.07 -4.90 -4.48
N SER A 163 -23.30 -5.17 -4.01
CA SER A 163 -23.59 -6.27 -3.08
C SER A 163 -23.41 -7.68 -3.67
N ASP A 164 -23.11 -7.79 -4.96
CA ASP A 164 -22.72 -9.03 -5.63
C ASP A 164 -21.19 -9.22 -5.67
N GLY A 165 -20.43 -8.31 -5.05
CA GLY A 165 -18.97 -8.31 -5.04
C GLY A 165 -18.33 -7.66 -6.27
N ASN A 166 -19.13 -7.10 -7.18
CA ASN A 166 -18.59 -6.46 -8.38
C ASN A 166 -18.20 -4.99 -8.13
N TRP A 167 -17.11 -4.60 -8.79
CA TRP A 167 -16.74 -3.19 -8.97
C TRP A 167 -17.19 -2.71 -10.34
N VAL A 168 -17.92 -1.60 -10.35
CA VAL A 168 -18.45 -0.95 -11.55
C VAL A 168 -17.87 0.45 -11.67
N GLN A 169 -17.34 0.81 -12.84
CA GLN A 169 -16.88 2.17 -13.09
C GLN A 169 -18.09 3.10 -13.25
N SER A 170 -18.22 4.10 -12.39
CA SER A 170 -19.21 5.18 -12.52
C SER A 170 -18.61 6.33 -13.33
N ARG A 171 -19.40 6.91 -14.23
CA ARG A 171 -19.06 8.17 -14.93
C ARG A 171 -19.27 9.39 -14.05
#